data_AF-E8N4R8-F1
#
_entry.id   AF-E8N4R8-F1
#
_cell.length_a   1.000
_cell.length_b   1.000
_cell.length_c   1.000
_cell.angle_alpha   90.00
_cell.angle_beta   90.00
_cell.angle_gamma   90.00
#
_symmetry.space_group_name_H-M   'P 1'
#
loop_
_entity.id
_entity.type
_entity.pdbx_description
1 polymer ?
#
loop_
_entity_poly.entity_id
_entity_poly.type
_entity_poly.pdbx_seq_one_letter_code
_entity_poly.pdbx_strand_id
1 'polypeptide(L)'
;MPDCFSFLAWNIIEIYWNGGGFMENLPLSDFWDAILSRNPRLIREAFVGLDESSKTAVMAHLEKMATESGWHPEQVKSAKAALVVIHGMNVKTRRS
;
A
#
# COMPACT_ATOMS: atom_id res chain seq x y z
N MET A 1 9.07 4.70 -21.02
CA MET A 1 9.33 3.69 -19.97
C MET A 1 7.96 3.27 -19.45
N PRO A 2 7.57 2.00 -19.57
CA PRO A 2 6.36 1.55 -18.88
C PRO A 2 6.61 1.73 -17.38
N ASP A 3 5.72 2.47 -16.73
CA ASP A 3 5.70 2.72 -15.30
C ASP A 3 5.78 1.41 -14.53
N CYS A 4 6.48 1.43 -13.40
CA CYS A 4 6.68 0.28 -12.52
C CYS A 4 5.37 -0.32 -11.95
N PHE A 5 4.20 0.26 -12.28
CA PHE A 5 2.89 -0.10 -11.77
C PHE A 5 2.06 -1.00 -12.70
N SER A 6 2.46 -1.16 -13.97
CA SER A 6 1.57 -1.70 -15.01
C SER A 6 1.56 -3.23 -15.22
N PHE A 7 2.27 -4.06 -14.44
CA PHE A 7 2.36 -5.49 -14.80
C PHE A 7 2.05 -6.57 -13.74
N LEU A 8 1.76 -6.23 -12.48
CA LEU A 8 1.51 -7.25 -11.42
C LEU A 8 0.41 -6.87 -10.41
N ALA A 9 -0.60 -6.10 -10.83
CA ALA A 9 -1.75 -5.74 -9.99
C ALA A 9 -2.97 -6.69 -10.15
N TRP A 10 -2.82 -7.81 -10.85
CA TRP A 10 -3.93 -8.68 -11.23
C TRP A 10 -3.94 -9.96 -10.40
N ASN A 11 -4.69 -9.95 -9.29
CA ASN A 11 -5.48 -11.09 -8.79
C ASN A 11 -6.25 -10.77 -7.48
N ILE A 12 -6.08 -9.59 -6.86
CA ILE A 12 -6.93 -9.16 -5.71
C ILE A 12 -7.63 -7.82 -5.91
N ILE A 13 -7.10 -6.91 -6.74
CA ILE A 13 -7.73 -5.61 -6.98
C ILE A 13 -9.07 -5.75 -7.73
N GLU A 14 -9.26 -6.78 -8.56
CA GLU A 14 -10.53 -7.02 -9.26
C GLU A 14 -11.69 -7.51 -8.36
N ILE A 15 -11.41 -8.09 -7.19
CA ILE A 15 -12.46 -8.65 -6.32
C ILE A 15 -13.04 -7.59 -5.36
N TYR A 16 -12.26 -6.55 -5.03
CA TYR A 16 -12.65 -5.55 -4.03
C TYR A 16 -12.93 -4.14 -4.58
N TRP A 17 -12.74 -3.90 -5.88
CA TRP A 17 -13.03 -2.60 -6.50
C TRP A 17 -14.37 -2.55 -7.27
N ASN A 18 -15.41 -3.22 -6.75
CA ASN A 18 -16.77 -3.17 -7.32
C ASN A 18 -17.76 -2.50 -6.36
N GLY A 19 -17.56 -1.21 -6.08
CA GLY A 19 -18.56 -0.42 -5.37
C GLY A 19 -18.03 0.85 -4.71
N GLY A 20 -18.20 1.99 -5.39
CA GLY A 20 -18.22 3.31 -4.75
C GLY A 20 -16.91 4.10 -4.82
N GLY A 21 -16.92 5.14 -5.64
CA GLY A 21 -15.79 6.04 -5.82
C GLY A 21 -15.46 6.90 -4.60
N PHE A 22 -14.17 6.99 -4.31
CA PHE A 22 -13.44 8.09 -3.67
C PHE A 22 -12.03 7.97 -4.30
N MET A 23 -11.42 8.95 -4.98
CA MET A 23 -11.24 10.36 -4.65
C MET A 23 -10.88 11.12 -5.94
N GLU A 24 -11.56 12.23 -6.23
CA GLU A 24 -11.08 13.19 -7.23
C GLU A 24 -9.81 13.88 -6.69
N ASN A 25 -8.72 13.84 -7.47
CA ASN A 25 -7.46 14.59 -7.33
C ASN A 25 -6.40 14.15 -6.30
N LEU A 26 -6.09 12.86 -6.21
CA LEU A 26 -4.68 12.42 -6.18
C LEU A 26 -4.56 11.19 -7.11
N PRO A 27 -3.68 11.19 -8.12
CA PRO A 27 -3.51 10.02 -8.97
C PRO A 27 -3.03 8.87 -8.06
N LEU A 28 -3.66 7.69 -8.18
CA LEU A 28 -3.30 6.46 -7.45
C LEU A 28 -1.77 6.22 -7.40
N SER A 29 -1.05 6.68 -8.42
CA SER A 29 0.42 6.75 -8.49
C SER A 29 1.07 7.47 -7.31
N ASP A 30 0.60 8.66 -6.91
CA ASP A 30 1.20 9.45 -5.83
C ASP A 30 0.99 8.81 -4.46
N PHE A 31 -0.16 8.16 -4.27
CA PHE A 31 -0.43 7.37 -3.08
C PHE A 31 0.57 6.20 -2.96
N TRP A 32 0.73 5.44 -4.04
CA TRP A 32 1.67 4.32 -4.02
C TRP A 32 3.13 4.77 -3.98
N ASP A 33 3.47 5.90 -4.59
CA ASP A 33 4.79 6.51 -4.44
C ASP A 33 5.05 6.86 -2.97
N ALA A 34 4.09 7.49 -2.29
CA ALA A 34 4.19 7.80 -0.87
C ALA A 34 4.35 6.53 0.01
N ILE A 35 3.58 5.47 -0.26
CA ILE A 35 3.66 4.19 0.46
C ILE A 35 4.97 3.44 0.17
N LEU A 36 5.44 3.44 -1.08
CA LEU A 36 6.65 2.74 -1.51
C LEU A 36 7.91 3.60 -1.42
N SER A 37 7.79 4.86 -1.01
CA SER A 37 8.89 5.83 -0.82
C SER A 37 9.91 5.39 0.22
N ARG A 38 9.57 4.40 1.07
CA ARG A 38 10.32 3.98 2.26
C ARG A 38 10.42 5.08 3.32
N ASN A 39 9.71 6.20 3.16
CA ASN A 39 9.68 7.27 4.13
C ASN A 39 8.58 7.01 5.17
N PRO A 40 8.93 6.73 6.44
CA PRO A 40 7.94 6.39 7.46
C PRO A 40 6.94 7.52 7.71
N ARG A 41 7.28 8.78 7.43
CA ARG A 41 6.33 9.89 7.58
C ARG A 41 5.25 9.84 6.52
N LEU A 42 5.64 9.73 5.24
CA LEU A 42 4.72 9.67 4.11
C LEU A 42 3.84 8.41 4.17
N ILE A 43 4.42 7.26 4.52
CA ILE A 43 3.69 6.01 4.68
C ILE A 43 2.57 6.16 5.72
N ARG A 44 2.86 6.80 6.85
CA ARG A 44 1.87 7.02 7.91
C ARG A 44 0.77 7.98 7.48
N GLU A 45 1.14 9.11 6.88
CA GLU A 45 0.18 10.13 6.42
C GLU A 45 -0.76 9.52 5.37
N ALA A 46 -0.23 8.80 4.39
CA ALA A 46 -1.02 8.11 3.36
C ALA A 46 -1.91 7.00 3.94
N PHE A 47 -1.39 6.18 4.86
CA PHE A 47 -2.14 5.06 5.44
C PHE A 47 -3.21 5.51 6.45
N VAL A 48 -2.97 6.57 7.23
CA VAL A 48 -3.94 7.07 8.23
C VAL A 48 -5.21 7.57 7.56
N GLY A 49 -5.09 8.21 6.38
CA GLY A 49 -6.22 8.75 5.62
C GLY A 49 -7.15 7.70 4.98
N LEU A 50 -6.79 6.42 5.02
CA LEU A 50 -7.61 5.34 4.47
C LEU A 50 -8.64 4.79 5.48
N ASP A 51 -9.78 4.33 4.98
CA ASP A 51 -10.75 3.55 5.75
C ASP A 51 -10.22 2.15 6.12
N GLU A 52 -10.86 1.49 7.09
CA GLU A 52 -10.45 0.15 7.55
C GLU A 52 -10.44 -0.91 6.43
N SER A 53 -11.42 -0.88 5.53
CA SER A 53 -11.49 -1.77 4.36
C SER A 53 -10.29 -1.53 3.42
N SER A 54 -10.01 -0.26 3.12
CA SER A 54 -8.90 0.15 2.26
C SER A 54 -7.54 -0.17 2.89
N LYS A 55 -7.38 0.05 4.20
CA LYS A 55 -6.19 -0.34 4.97
C LYS A 55 -5.91 -1.83 4.86
N THR A 56 -6.95 -2.65 5.01
CA THR A 56 -6.85 -4.11 4.91
C THR A 56 -6.42 -4.54 3.50
N ALA A 57 -7.02 -3.94 2.46
CA ALA A 57 -6.65 -4.20 1.08
C ALA A 57 -5.19 -3.81 0.77
N VAL A 58 -4.75 -2.64 1.25
CA VAL A 58 -3.37 -2.15 1.08
C VAL A 58 -2.37 -3.04 1.80
N MET A 59 -2.67 -3.46 3.03
CA MET A 59 -1.81 -4.39 3.77
C MET A 59 -1.66 -5.74 3.04
N ALA A 60 -2.78 -6.34 2.61
CA ALA A 60 -2.75 -7.58 1.86
C ALA A 60 -1.95 -7.45 0.55
N HIS A 61 -2.03 -6.30 -0.12
CA HIS A 61 -1.22 -6.02 -1.32
C HIS A 61 0.28 -5.93 -1.01
N LEU A 62 0.66 -5.20 0.05
CA LEU A 62 2.06 -5.09 0.47
C LEU A 62 2.64 -6.45 0.91
N GLU A 63 1.86 -7.29 1.58
CA GLU A 63 2.27 -8.66 1.94
C GLU A 63 2.55 -9.50 0.70
N LYS A 64 1.70 -9.42 -0.32
CA LYS A 64 1.92 -10.07 -1.61
C LYS A 64 3.18 -9.58 -2.31
N MET A 65 3.40 -8.27 -2.37
CA MET A 65 4.63 -7.70 -2.92
C MET A 65 5.88 -8.17 -2.17
N ALA A 66 5.76 -8.44 -0.86
CA ALA A 66 6.88 -8.87 -0.02
C ALA A 66 7.16 -10.39 -0.07
N THR A 67 6.18 -11.20 -0.49
CA THR A 67 6.20 -12.68 -0.40
C THR A 67 6.13 -13.38 -1.76
N GLU A 68 5.38 -12.86 -2.73
CA GLU A 68 5.27 -13.46 -4.05
C GLU A 68 6.59 -13.30 -4.83
N SER A 69 6.90 -14.31 -5.64
CA SER A 69 8.07 -14.30 -6.52
C SER A 69 7.72 -13.56 -7.81
N GLY A 70 8.63 -12.74 -8.35
CA GLY A 70 8.40 -11.97 -9.58
C GLY A 70 8.38 -10.46 -9.38
N TRP A 71 8.38 -9.99 -8.13
CA TRP A 71 8.56 -8.58 -7.80
C TRP A 71 10.04 -8.16 -7.87
N HIS A 72 10.29 -6.91 -8.27
CA HIS A 72 11.64 -6.37 -8.26
C HIS A 72 12.18 -6.29 -6.81
N PRO A 73 13.47 -6.57 -6.58
CA PRO A 73 14.04 -6.58 -5.23
C PRO A 73 13.91 -5.22 -4.52
N GLU A 74 13.93 -4.11 -5.25
CA GLU A 74 13.67 -2.79 -4.67
C GLU A 74 12.20 -2.60 -4.25
N GLN A 75 11.24 -3.13 -5.02
CA GLN A 75 9.82 -3.09 -4.65
C GLN A 75 9.53 -3.97 -3.42
N VAL A 76 10.15 -5.16 -3.33
CA VAL A 76 10.08 -6.04 -2.16
C VAL A 76 10.59 -5.33 -0.91
N LYS A 77 11.73 -4.62 -1.01
CA LYS A 77 12.28 -3.84 0.11
C LYS A 77 11.35 -2.70 0.52
N SER A 78 10.77 -1.99 -0.44
CA SER A 78 9.81 -0.92 -0.18
C SER A 78 8.55 -1.45 0.51
N ALA A 79 7.98 -2.56 0.03
CA ALA A 79 6.80 -3.17 0.61
C ALA A 79 7.05 -3.63 2.06
N LYS A 80 8.19 -4.27 2.32
CA LYS A 80 8.60 -4.67 3.67
C LYS A 80 8.77 -3.47 4.60
N ALA A 81 9.38 -2.39 4.13
CA ALA A 81 9.52 -1.16 4.91
C ALA A 81 8.15 -0.55 5.27
N ALA A 82 7.23 -0.52 4.31
CA ALA A 82 5.86 -0.04 4.54
C ALA A 82 5.13 -0.89 5.60
N LEU A 83 5.18 -2.23 5.49
CA LEU A 83 4.58 -3.14 6.46
C LEU A 83 5.13 -2.91 7.87
N VAL A 84 6.45 -2.77 8.04
CA VAL A 84 7.08 -2.51 9.35
C VAL A 84 6.52 -1.23 9.99
N VAL A 85 6.38 -0.16 9.22
CA VAL A 85 5.83 1.11 9.70
C VAL A 85 4.36 0.95 10.08
N ILE A 86 3.56 0.29 9.24
CA ILE A 86 2.12 0.07 9.46
C ILE A 86 1.89 -0.79 10.72
N HIS A 87 2.60 -1.91 10.86
CA HIS A 87 2.52 -2.75 12.07
C HIS A 87 2.91 -1.98 13.32
N GLY A 88 3.94 -1.13 13.24
CA GLY A 88 4.36 -0.25 14.34
C GLY A 88 3.33 0.81 14.74
N MET A 89 2.45 1.23 13.81
CA MET A 89 1.33 2.12 14.14
C MET A 89 0.22 1.41 14.91
N ASN A 90 -0.16 0.21 14.48
CA ASN A 90 -1.32 -0.50 15.04
C ASN A 90 -1.12 -0.88 16.52
N VAL A 91 0.14 -1.03 16.95
CA VAL A 91 0.52 -1.28 18.35
C VAL A 91 0.31 -0.03 19.24
N LYS A 92 0.41 1.18 18.69
CA LYS A 92 0.29 2.42 19.47
C LYS A 92 -1.16 2.85 19.72
N THR A 93 -2.09 2.45 18.86
CA THR A 93 -3.53 2.77 18.97
C THR A 93 -4.21 2.09 20.17
N ARG A 94 -3.61 1.06 20.78
CA ARG A 94 -4.17 0.36 21.96
C ARG A 94 -3.66 0.88 23.31
N ARG A 95 -3.17 2.12 23.38
CA ARG A 95 -2.82 2.79 24.65
C ARG A 95 -3.47 4.18 24.71
N SER A 96 -4.74 4.22 25.08
CA SER A 96 -5.41 5.38 25.69
C SER A 96 -6.54 4.86 26.56
#